data_AF-A0A1H4SMN1-F1
#
_entry.id   AF-A0A1H4SMN1-F1
#
_cell.length_a   1.000
_cell.length_b   1.000
_cell.length_c   1.000
_cell.angle_alpha   90.00
_cell.angle_beta   90.00
_cell.angle_gamma   90.00
#
_symmetry.space_group_name_H-M   'P 1'
#
loop_
_entity.id
_entity.type
_entity.pdbx_description
1 polymer ?
#
loop_
_entity_poly.entity_id
_entity_poly.type
_entity_poly.pdbx_seq_one_letter_code
_entity_poly.pdbx_strand_id
1 'polypeptide(L)'
;MIRMTSRAPKPTSARESAPRKPGVGSLVWGTLLTIGLTAALTFAVMFDPPSRKNAYSAPELSAQVAQVAGVIALAALLISLLTVQITSVEGSRVGEVCVITVSLFVAGIGVYRAIVGTGDSRGLTGSDLSWWLPMEAVIVVLLLGLAIRSDLRRRSGTPAVRRRR
;
A
#
# COMPACT_ATOMS: atom_id res chain seq x y z
N MET A 1 -45.82 47.12 10.92
CA MET A 1 -44.38 47.45 10.80
C MET A 1 -43.56 46.17 10.95
N ILE A 2 -43.11 45.58 9.85
CA ILE A 2 -42.34 44.31 9.84
C ILE A 2 -40.87 44.68 9.71
N ARG A 3 -40.08 44.40 10.76
CA ARG A 3 -38.64 44.68 10.79
C ARG A 3 -37.92 43.60 10.00
N MET A 4 -37.69 43.84 8.71
CA MET A 4 -36.81 43.01 7.87
C MET A 4 -35.36 43.19 8.35
N THR A 5 -34.88 42.27 9.18
CA THR A 5 -33.46 42.16 9.51
C THR A 5 -32.74 41.48 8.36
N SER A 6 -32.19 42.29 7.46
CA SER A 6 -31.21 41.86 6.45
C SER A 6 -30.01 41.24 7.16
N ARG A 7 -29.94 39.91 7.18
CA ARG A 7 -28.80 39.16 7.73
C ARG A 7 -27.75 39.10 6.63
N ALA A 8 -26.81 40.06 6.66
CA ALA A 8 -25.67 40.07 5.75
C ALA A 8 -24.98 38.69 5.74
N PRO A 9 -24.69 38.11 4.56
CA PRO A 9 -23.97 36.84 4.47
C PRO A 9 -22.60 37.02 5.11
N LYS A 10 -22.33 36.22 6.15
CA LYS A 10 -21.04 36.18 6.82
C LYS A 10 -20.01 35.81 5.75
N PRO A 11 -18.96 36.61 5.50
CA PRO A 11 -17.95 36.25 4.52
C PRO A 11 -17.38 34.91 4.95
N THR A 12 -17.62 33.89 4.13
CA THR A 12 -16.88 32.64 4.14
C THR A 12 -15.45 33.03 3.84
N SER A 13 -14.70 33.40 4.88
CA SER A 13 -13.25 33.42 4.83
C SER A 13 -12.86 32.00 4.50
N ALA A 14 -12.70 31.72 3.21
CA ALA A 14 -11.83 30.68 2.72
C ALA A 14 -10.49 30.97 3.38
N ARG A 15 -10.29 30.41 4.57
CA ARG A 15 -8.95 30.25 5.14
C ARG A 15 -8.28 29.29 4.19
N GLU A 16 -7.72 29.87 3.13
CA GLU A 16 -6.71 29.26 2.29
C GLU A 16 -5.69 28.71 3.27
N SER A 17 -5.82 27.40 3.49
CA SER A 17 -5.09 26.69 4.51
C SER A 17 -3.69 26.57 3.95
N ALA A 18 -2.84 27.55 4.24
CA ALA A 18 -1.46 27.55 3.76
C ALA A 18 -0.86 26.15 3.93
N PRO A 19 -0.23 25.59 2.88
CA PRO A 19 0.22 24.20 2.90
C PRO A 19 1.18 24.01 4.08
N ARG A 20 0.76 23.24 5.08
CA ARG A 20 1.63 22.89 6.19
C ARG A 20 2.74 22.01 5.63
N LYS A 21 4.00 22.44 5.82
CA LYS A 21 5.16 21.65 5.42
C LYS A 21 5.06 20.25 6.06
N PRO A 22 5.23 19.17 5.28
CA PRO A 22 5.20 17.83 5.83
C PRO A 22 6.34 17.69 6.86
N GLY A 23 6.02 17.16 8.04
CA GLY A 23 7.03 16.84 9.04
C GLY A 23 7.95 15.73 8.54
N VAL A 24 9.19 15.68 9.02
CA VAL A 24 10.21 14.66 8.65
C VAL A 24 9.65 13.24 8.74
N GLY A 25 8.82 12.95 9.75
CA GLY A 25 8.16 11.66 9.92
C GLY A 25 7.24 11.25 8.76
N SER A 26 6.51 12.21 8.18
CA SER A 26 5.66 11.96 7.00
C SER A 26 6.49 11.59 5.79
N LEU A 27 7.65 12.22 5.64
CA LEU A 27 8.55 12.02 4.51
C LEU A 27 9.24 10.66 4.60
N VAL A 28 9.72 10.31 5.80
CA VAL A 28 10.32 8.99 6.08
C VAL A 28 9.28 7.89 5.87
N TRP A 29 8.07 8.04 6.41
CA TRP A 29 7.01 7.05 6.22
C TRP A 29 6.61 6.89 4.76
N GLY A 30 6.41 7.98 4.02
CA GLY A 30 6.07 7.92 2.59
C GLY A 30 7.17 7.28 1.75
N THR A 31 8.43 7.54 2.07
CA THR A 31 9.59 6.91 1.40
C THR A 31 9.64 5.41 1.68
N LEU A 32 9.52 5.00 2.95
CA LEU A 32 9.49 3.60 3.34
C LEU A 32 8.32 2.86 2.70
N LEU A 33 7.14 3.47 2.66
CA LEU A 33 5.97 2.91 2.02
C LEU A 33 6.22 2.72 0.52
N THR A 34 6.75 3.73 -0.16
CA THR A 34 7.03 3.66 -1.61
C THR A 34 8.04 2.56 -1.92
N ILE A 35 9.11 2.45 -1.13
CA ILE A 35 10.10 1.38 -1.25
C ILE A 35 9.44 0.01 -1.04
N GLY A 36 8.67 -0.15 0.04
CA GLY A 36 8.00 -1.40 0.37
C GLY A 36 7.00 -1.85 -0.69
N LEU A 37 6.21 -0.93 -1.22
CA LEU A 37 5.24 -1.20 -2.29
C LEU A 37 5.94 -1.61 -3.60
N THR A 38 6.99 -0.90 -3.99
CA THR A 38 7.75 -1.19 -5.21
C THR A 38 8.47 -2.53 -5.10
N ALA A 39 9.06 -2.82 -3.94
CA ALA A 39 9.72 -4.08 -3.66
C ALA A 39 8.74 -5.25 -3.63
N ALA A 40 7.56 -5.10 -3.01
CA ALA A 40 6.51 -6.12 -3.00
C ALA A 40 6.01 -6.44 -4.41
N LEU A 41 5.78 -5.41 -5.24
CA LEU A 41 5.36 -5.61 -6.62
C LEU A 41 6.46 -6.29 -7.44
N THR A 42 7.72 -5.90 -7.24
CA THR A 42 8.87 -6.54 -7.91
C THR A 42 8.99 -8.01 -7.52
N PHE A 43 8.84 -8.32 -6.23
CA PHE A 43 8.83 -9.69 -5.72
C PHE A 43 7.74 -10.54 -6.37
N ALA A 44 6.51 -10.05 -6.41
CA ALA A 44 5.38 -10.76 -7.02
C ALA A 44 5.60 -10.96 -8.53
N VAL A 45 6.00 -9.91 -9.25
CA VAL A 45 6.18 -9.95 -10.72
C VAL A 45 7.32 -10.89 -11.14
N MET A 46 8.43 -10.94 -10.38
CA MET A 46 9.56 -11.80 -10.74
C MET A 46 9.23 -13.29 -10.63
N PHE A 47 8.28 -13.66 -9.75
CA PHE A 47 7.74 -15.01 -9.64
C PHE A 47 6.41 -15.19 -10.38
N ASP A 48 5.95 -14.24 -11.20
CA ASP A 48 4.74 -14.41 -12.03
C ASP A 48 4.92 -15.59 -13.02
N PRO A 49 3.88 -16.40 -13.31
CA PRO A 49 3.98 -17.48 -14.29
C PRO A 49 4.53 -17.03 -15.64
N PRO A 50 5.18 -17.95 -16.38
CA PRO A 50 5.79 -17.62 -17.67
C PRO A 50 4.72 -17.16 -18.66
N SER A 51 4.57 -15.84 -18.79
CA SER A 51 3.82 -15.20 -19.86
C SER A 51 4.78 -14.84 -21.00
N ARG A 52 4.24 -14.48 -22.17
CA ARG A 52 5.06 -14.04 -23.33
C ARG A 52 6.05 -12.92 -22.98
N LYS A 53 5.79 -12.13 -21.93
CA LYS A 53 6.64 -11.03 -21.48
C LYS A 53 7.81 -11.48 -20.61
N ASN A 54 7.64 -12.53 -19.81
CA ASN A 54 8.63 -13.03 -18.85
C ASN A 54 9.35 -14.30 -19.34
N ALA A 55 9.05 -14.75 -20.57
CA ALA A 55 9.62 -15.96 -21.15
C ALA A 55 11.14 -15.87 -21.39
N TYR A 56 11.70 -14.67 -21.50
CA TYR A 56 13.12 -14.44 -21.80
C TYR A 56 13.97 -14.05 -20.58
N SER A 57 13.35 -13.96 -19.39
CA SER A 57 14.09 -13.66 -18.16
C SER A 57 14.82 -14.91 -17.67
N ALA A 58 16.13 -14.78 -17.41
CA ALA A 58 16.92 -15.88 -16.84
C ALA A 58 16.38 -16.24 -15.45
N PRO A 59 16.01 -17.52 -15.20
CA PRO A 59 15.32 -17.93 -13.99
C PRO A 59 16.16 -17.69 -12.73
N GLU A 60 17.47 -17.93 -12.77
CA GLU A 60 18.34 -17.69 -11.60
C GLU A 60 18.38 -16.21 -11.23
N LEU A 61 18.45 -15.31 -12.22
CA LEU A 61 18.47 -13.87 -11.98
C LEU A 61 17.13 -13.40 -11.39
N SER A 62 16.01 -13.87 -11.94
CA SER A 62 14.68 -13.55 -11.41
C SER A 62 14.53 -14.01 -9.96
N ALA A 63 14.97 -15.22 -9.62
CA ALA A 63 14.92 -15.72 -8.25
C ALA A 63 15.74 -14.88 -7.27
N GLN A 64 16.96 -14.48 -7.65
CA GLN A 64 17.83 -13.63 -6.82
C GLN A 64 17.22 -12.24 -6.60
N VAL A 65 16.74 -11.60 -7.67
CA VAL A 65 16.11 -10.27 -7.59
C VAL A 65 14.86 -10.34 -6.73
N ALA A 66 14.05 -11.38 -6.91
CA ALA A 66 12.85 -11.57 -6.11
C ALA A 66 13.19 -11.76 -4.64
N GLN A 67 14.15 -12.62 -4.29
CA GLN A 67 14.53 -12.85 -2.89
C GLN A 67 14.96 -11.55 -2.19
N VAL A 68 15.81 -10.75 -2.84
CA VAL A 68 16.23 -9.44 -2.30
C VAL A 68 15.04 -8.49 -2.17
N ALA A 69 14.19 -8.41 -3.21
CA ALA A 69 13.00 -7.57 -3.21
C ALA A 69 12.01 -7.96 -2.10
N GLY A 70 11.79 -9.26 -1.88
CA GLY A 70 10.94 -9.77 -0.82
C GLY A 70 11.44 -9.36 0.56
N VAL A 71 12.74 -9.48 0.83
CA VAL A 71 13.33 -9.09 2.13
C VAL A 71 13.16 -7.58 2.36
N ILE A 72 13.43 -6.77 1.34
CA ILE A 72 13.22 -5.31 1.39
C ILE A 72 11.74 -4.99 1.62
N ALA A 73 10.83 -5.67 0.92
CA ALA A 73 9.39 -5.49 1.06
C ALA A 73 8.95 -5.78 2.50
N LEU A 74 9.34 -6.93 3.06
CA LEU A 74 9.01 -7.29 4.43
C LEU A 74 9.51 -6.23 5.43
N ALA A 75 10.78 -5.87 5.36
CA ALA A 75 11.37 -4.89 6.28
C ALA A 75 10.68 -3.52 6.16
N ALA A 76 10.55 -2.99 4.95
CA ALA A 76 9.99 -1.66 4.71
C ALA A 76 8.50 -1.60 5.06
N LEU A 77 7.70 -2.60 4.68
CA LEU A 77 6.28 -2.65 5.00
C LEU A 77 6.04 -2.85 6.50
N LEU A 78 6.82 -3.72 7.17
CA LEU A 78 6.73 -3.92 8.61
C LEU A 78 7.08 -2.63 9.37
N ILE A 79 8.18 -1.96 9.01
CA ILE A 79 8.56 -0.68 9.64
C ILE A 79 7.48 0.38 9.36
N SER A 80 6.95 0.45 8.14
CA SER A 80 5.86 1.38 7.78
C SER A 80 4.58 1.11 8.56
N LEU A 81 4.28 -0.17 8.82
CA LEU A 81 3.13 -0.59 9.60
C LEU A 81 3.31 -0.25 11.08
N LEU A 82 4.51 -0.41 11.63
CA LEU A 82 4.78 -0.13 13.05
C LEU A 82 4.88 1.37 13.33
N THR A 83 5.53 2.15 12.46
CA THR A 83 5.77 3.59 12.67
C THR A 83 4.48 4.43 12.67
N VAL A 84 4.18 5.09 13.79
CA VAL A 84 2.90 5.79 14.10
C VAL A 84 2.83 7.21 13.53
N GLN A 85 3.61 7.55 12.50
CA GLN A 85 3.79 8.95 12.06
C GLN A 85 3.02 9.37 10.79
N ILE A 86 1.82 8.83 10.56
CA ILE A 86 0.90 9.38 9.56
C ILE A 86 0.38 10.73 10.10
N THR A 87 1.04 11.81 9.70
CA THR A 87 0.84 13.15 10.27
C THR A 87 -0.21 13.97 9.52
N SER A 88 -0.72 13.50 8.38
CA SER A 88 -1.83 14.16 7.66
C SER A 88 -2.90 13.18 7.17
N VAL A 89 -4.17 13.63 7.20
CA VAL A 89 -5.33 12.86 6.72
C VAL A 89 -5.28 12.67 5.20
N GLU A 90 -4.76 13.66 4.46
CA GLU A 90 -4.59 13.59 3.01
C GLU A 90 -3.56 12.54 2.59
N GLY A 91 -2.41 12.49 3.26
CA GLY A 91 -1.38 11.47 3.01
C GLY A 91 -1.87 10.06 3.30
N SER A 92 -2.75 9.91 4.31
CA SER A 92 -3.39 8.63 4.60
C SER A 92 -4.26 8.12 3.46
N ARG A 93 -4.96 9.00 2.71
CA ARG A 93 -5.82 8.59 1.59
C ARG A 93 -5.00 8.10 0.40
N VAL A 94 -3.94 8.82 0.06
CA VAL A 94 -3.04 8.43 -1.04
C VAL A 94 -2.37 7.10 -0.70
N GLY A 95 -1.82 6.99 0.52
CA GLY A 95 -1.22 5.74 1.00
C GLY A 95 -2.21 4.57 0.97
N GLU A 96 -3.44 4.77 1.42
CA GLU A 96 -4.51 3.75 1.39
C GLU A 96 -4.79 3.27 -0.04
N VAL A 97 -5.00 4.19 -0.99
CA VAL A 97 -5.28 3.83 -2.39
C VAL A 97 -4.10 3.09 -3.03
N CYS A 98 -2.87 3.55 -2.80
CA CYS A 98 -1.67 2.88 -3.31
C CYS A 98 -1.50 1.48 -2.70
N VAL A 99 -1.66 1.33 -1.39
CA VAL A 99 -1.56 0.04 -0.69
C VAL A 99 -2.63 -0.91 -1.21
N ILE A 100 -3.90 -0.50 -1.29
CA ILE A 100 -4.98 -1.35 -1.79
C ILE A 100 -4.70 -1.79 -3.23
N THR A 101 -4.30 -0.86 -4.09
CA THR A 101 -4.01 -1.16 -5.50
C THR A 101 -2.89 -2.19 -5.62
N VAL A 102 -1.76 -1.99 -4.95
CA VAL A 102 -0.64 -2.93 -4.95
C VAL A 102 -1.04 -4.26 -4.32
N SER A 103 -1.84 -4.26 -3.25
CA SER A 103 -2.35 -5.48 -2.61
C SER A 103 -3.14 -6.33 -3.59
N LEU A 104 -4.00 -5.72 -4.41
CA LEU A 104 -4.79 -6.45 -5.40
C LEU A 104 -3.91 -7.09 -6.47
N PHE A 105 -2.86 -6.40 -6.92
CA PHE A 105 -1.91 -6.97 -7.88
C PHE A 105 -1.09 -8.11 -7.27
N VAL A 106 -0.48 -7.89 -6.11
CA VAL A 106 0.33 -8.88 -5.39
C VAL A 106 -0.53 -10.12 -5.07
N ALA A 107 -1.68 -9.94 -4.40
CA ALA A 107 -2.59 -11.04 -4.10
C ALA A 107 -3.12 -11.73 -5.36
N GLY A 108 -3.42 -10.98 -6.43
CA GLY A 108 -3.87 -11.55 -7.71
C GLY A 108 -2.83 -12.46 -8.35
N ILE A 109 -1.57 -12.04 -8.38
CA ILE A 109 -0.44 -12.84 -8.87
C ILE A 109 -0.25 -14.07 -7.96
N GLY A 110 -0.27 -13.87 -6.65
CA GLY A 110 -0.20 -14.94 -5.64
C GLY A 110 -1.25 -16.03 -5.85
N VAL A 111 -2.52 -15.64 -5.98
CA VAL A 111 -3.65 -16.54 -6.21
C VAL A 111 -3.54 -17.25 -7.55
N TYR A 112 -3.23 -16.51 -8.62
CA TYR A 112 -3.05 -17.10 -9.95
C TYR A 112 -1.96 -18.17 -9.93
N ARG A 113 -0.81 -17.89 -9.31
CA ARG A 113 0.28 -18.86 -9.20
C ARG A 113 -0.06 -20.03 -8.28
N ALA A 114 -0.79 -19.81 -7.19
CA ALA A 114 -1.27 -20.91 -6.35
C ALA A 114 -2.20 -21.88 -7.11
N ILE A 115 -2.99 -21.38 -8.07
CA ILE A 115 -3.87 -22.19 -8.93
C ILE A 115 -3.08 -22.93 -10.01
N VAL A 116 -2.16 -22.23 -10.70
CA VAL A 116 -1.33 -22.83 -11.76
C VAL A 116 -0.32 -23.84 -11.20
N GLY A 117 0.04 -23.68 -9.92
CA GLY A 117 0.96 -24.57 -9.22
C GLY A 117 2.42 -24.20 -9.42
N THR A 118 3.30 -25.16 -9.13
CA THR A 118 4.76 -24.94 -9.13
C THR A 118 5.42 -25.16 -10.48
N GLY A 119 4.68 -25.63 -11.49
CA GLY A 119 5.19 -25.87 -12.83
C GLY A 119 5.56 -24.57 -13.53
N ASP A 120 6.86 -24.33 -13.73
CA ASP A 120 7.35 -23.22 -14.54
C ASP A 120 8.16 -23.76 -15.72
N SER A 121 7.75 -23.39 -16.94
CA SER A 121 8.47 -23.78 -18.16
C SER A 121 9.88 -23.17 -18.25
N ARG A 122 10.24 -22.23 -17.36
CA ARG A 122 11.59 -21.67 -17.22
C ARG A 122 12.54 -22.54 -16.39
N GLY A 123 12.06 -23.64 -15.79
CA GLY A 123 12.89 -24.55 -15.00
C GLY A 123 13.00 -24.18 -13.52
N LEU A 124 12.13 -23.31 -12.99
CA LEU A 124 12.05 -23.10 -11.54
C LEU A 124 11.59 -24.38 -10.86
N THR A 125 12.28 -24.76 -9.78
CA THR A 125 11.98 -25.99 -9.05
C THR A 125 10.88 -25.74 -8.02
N GLY A 126 10.17 -26.80 -7.60
CA GLY A 126 9.19 -26.70 -6.51
C GLY A 126 9.81 -26.23 -5.19
N SER A 127 11.10 -26.49 -4.95
CA SER A 127 11.84 -25.98 -3.80
C SER A 127 11.94 -24.45 -3.80
N ASP A 128 12.18 -23.84 -4.96
CA ASP A 128 12.27 -22.38 -5.09
C ASP A 128 10.93 -21.71 -4.79
N LEU A 129 9.82 -22.41 -5.02
CA LEU A 129 8.49 -21.87 -4.74
C LEU A 129 8.00 -22.12 -3.31
N SER A 130 8.59 -23.09 -2.63
CA SER A 130 8.14 -23.50 -1.28
C SER A 130 8.31 -22.40 -0.23
N TRP A 131 9.33 -21.55 -0.37
CA TRP A 131 9.55 -20.39 0.49
C TRP A 131 8.82 -19.13 -0.01
N TRP A 132 8.60 -19.03 -1.33
CA TRP A 132 7.95 -17.88 -1.95
C TRP A 132 6.49 -17.72 -1.48
N LEU A 133 5.70 -18.80 -1.51
CA LEU A 133 4.28 -18.75 -1.14
C LEU A 133 4.04 -18.24 0.29
N PRO A 134 4.72 -18.75 1.33
CA PRO A 134 4.62 -18.21 2.68
C PRO A 134 5.04 -16.74 2.76
N MET A 135 6.11 -16.36 2.06
CA MET A 135 6.60 -14.98 2.07
C MET A 135 5.62 -14.01 1.42
N GLU A 136 5.05 -14.38 0.28
CA GLU A 136 3.98 -13.65 -0.41
C GLU A 136 2.76 -13.47 0.49
N ALA A 137 2.33 -14.54 1.18
CA ALA A 137 1.23 -14.48 2.12
C ALA A 137 1.50 -13.47 3.26
N VAL A 138 2.72 -13.44 3.81
CA VAL A 138 3.11 -12.45 4.83
C VAL A 138 3.07 -11.03 4.26
N ILE A 139 3.58 -10.81 3.04
CA ILE A 139 3.53 -9.50 2.38
C ILE A 139 2.08 -9.04 2.20
N VAL A 140 1.18 -9.90 1.73
CA VAL A 140 -0.25 -9.59 1.59
C VAL A 140 -0.87 -9.22 2.94
N VAL A 141 -0.55 -9.96 4.01
CA VAL A 141 -1.03 -9.64 5.37
C VAL A 141 -0.53 -8.26 5.84
N LEU A 142 0.74 -7.92 5.58
CA LEU A 142 1.29 -6.60 5.93
C LEU A 142 0.59 -5.47 5.16
N LEU A 143 0.33 -5.67 3.87
CA LEU A 143 -0.40 -4.70 3.05
C LEU A 143 -1.85 -4.52 3.54
N LEU A 144 -2.55 -5.60 3.87
CA LEU A 144 -3.88 -5.54 4.49
C LEU A 144 -3.85 -4.80 5.83
N GLY A 145 -2.85 -5.07 6.67
CA GLY A 145 -2.63 -4.37 7.93
C GLY A 145 -2.45 -2.86 7.74
N LEU A 146 -1.70 -2.45 6.71
CA LEU A 146 -1.52 -1.05 6.34
C LEU A 146 -2.81 -0.41 5.84
N ALA A 147 -3.60 -1.11 5.03
CA ALA A 147 -4.90 -0.64 4.54
C ALA A 147 -5.89 -0.44 5.70
N ILE A 148 -6.04 -1.44 6.58
CA ILE A 148 -6.93 -1.37 7.75
C ILE A 148 -6.49 -0.24 8.69
N ARG A 149 -5.19 -0.12 8.97
CA ARG A 149 -4.67 0.95 9.84
C ARG A 149 -4.96 2.34 9.25
N SER A 150 -4.85 2.49 7.94
CA SER A 150 -5.14 3.75 7.25
C SER A 150 -6.64 4.11 7.33
N ASP A 151 -7.52 3.13 7.13
CA ASP A 151 -8.97 3.29 7.28
C ASP A 151 -9.38 3.64 8.72
N LEU A 152 -8.84 2.93 9.72
CA LEU A 152 -9.12 3.22 11.14
C LEU A 152 -8.72 4.64 11.52
N ARG A 153 -7.56 5.13 11.05
CA ARG A 153 -7.15 6.53 11.28
C ARG A 153 -8.08 7.53 10.61
N ARG A 154 -8.50 7.25 9.38
CA ARG A 154 -9.45 8.10 8.65
C ARG A 154 -10.78 8.23 9.42
N ARG A 155 -11.28 7.13 9.99
CA ARG A 155 -12.51 7.12 10.79
C ARG A 155 -12.36 7.92 12.08
N SER A 156 -11.24 7.79 12.80
CA SER A 156 -10.99 8.54 14.04
C SER A 156 -10.88 10.05 13.85
N GLY A 157 -10.50 10.53 12.67
CA GLY A 157 -10.37 11.95 12.36
C GLY A 157 -11.68 12.66 11.96
N THR A 158 -12.77 11.91 11.74
CA THR A 158 -14.05 12.49 11.32
C THR A 158 -14.89 12.80 12.57
N PRO A 159 -15.10 14.08 12.95
CA PRO A 159 -15.90 14.40 14.13
C PRO A 159 -17.30 13.86 13.93
N ALA A 160 -17.78 13.07 14.91
CA ALA A 160 -19.12 12.51 14.90
C ALA A 160 -20.10 13.65 14.62
N VAL A 161 -20.79 13.57 13.48
CA VAL A 161 -21.85 14.50 13.12
C VAL A 161 -22.85 14.43 14.26
N ARG A 162 -22.76 15.38 15.19
CA ARG A 162 -23.63 15.50 16.36
C ARG A 162 -25.02 15.73 15.79
N ARG A 163 -25.77 14.64 15.61
CA ARG A 163 -27.18 14.68 15.27
C ARG A 163 -27.86 15.39 16.44
N ARG A 164 -28.07 16.69 16.30
CA ARG A 164 -29.01 17.44 17.13
C ARG A 164 -30.38 16.81 16.82
N ARG A 165 -30.85 15.98 17.74
CA ARG A 165 -32.29 15.77 17.92
C ARG A 165 -32.81 16.92 18.78
#